data_AF-A0A158KUU0-F1
#
_entry.id   AF-A0A158KUU0-F1
#
_cell.length_a   1.000
_cell.length_b   1.000
_cell.length_c   1.000
_cell.angle_alpha   90.00
_cell.angle_beta   90.00
_cell.angle_gamma   90.00
#
_symmetry.space_group_name_H-M   'P 1'
#
loop_
_entity.id
_entity.type
_entity.pdbx_description
1 polymer ?
#
loop_
_entity_poly.entity_id
_entity_poly.type
_entity_poly.pdbx_seq_one_letter_code
_entity_poly.pdbx_strand_id
1 'polypeptide(L)'
;MACWSPRRGGLTRHGPDIWAPLGRPEYLRQCVLTSLTRLGVEQIDLWQLHRVDPKVPRDEQFDAVAAMQREGLIRHVGLSEVPVDFIAH
;
A
#
# COMPACT_ATOMS: atom_id res chain seq x y z
N MET A 1 -3.38 -9.53 -11.13
CA MET A 1 -4.04 -8.55 -10.25
C MET A 1 -3.18 -7.31 -10.22
N ALA A 2 -3.69 -6.17 -10.70
CA ALA A 2 -2.90 -4.94 -10.78
C ALA A 2 -3.10 -4.11 -9.51
N CYS A 3 -1.98 -3.63 -8.94
CA CYS A 3 -1.98 -2.52 -7.99
C CYS A 3 -2.78 -1.34 -8.58
N TRP A 4 -3.67 -0.74 -7.78
CA TRP A 4 -4.62 0.29 -8.23
C TRP A 4 -3.95 1.45 -8.98
N SER A 5 -2.81 1.94 -8.48
CA SER A 5 -2.04 3.04 -9.09
C SER A 5 -0.54 2.85 -8.84
N PRO A 6 0.36 3.38 -9.69
CA PRO A 6 1.81 3.29 -9.47
C PRO A 6 2.32 3.89 -8.15
N ARG A 7 1.53 4.69 -7.45
CA ARG A 7 1.90 5.27 -6.14
C ARG A 7 0.95 4.89 -5.01
N ARG A 8 0.01 3.97 -5.24
CA ARG A 8 -1.03 3.61 -4.26
C ARG A 8 -1.43 2.14 -4.38
N GLY A 9 -1.43 1.42 -3.26
CA GLY A 9 -1.76 -0.01 -3.21
C GLY A 9 -2.79 -0.36 -2.13
N GLY A 10 -3.04 -1.66 -1.97
CA GLY A 10 -4.00 -2.18 -0.99
C GLY A 10 -5.43 -2.41 -1.51
N LEU A 11 -5.66 -2.31 -2.83
CA LEU A 11 -6.95 -2.63 -3.46
C LEU A 11 -6.78 -3.58 -4.64
N THR A 12 -7.68 -4.56 -4.76
CA THR A 12 -7.85 -5.41 -5.94
C THR A 12 -9.12 -5.05 -6.72
N ARG A 13 -9.03 -5.05 -8.05
CA ARG A 13 -10.18 -4.83 -8.95
C ARG A 13 -10.83 -6.17 -9.31
N HIS A 14 -12.13 -6.28 -9.05
CA HIS A 14 -12.92 -7.48 -9.36
C HIS A 14 -13.97 -7.24 -10.46
N GLY A 15 -14.11 -6.00 -10.95
CA GLY A 15 -15.03 -5.63 -12.03
C GLY A 15 -15.08 -4.11 -12.25
N PRO A 16 -16.02 -3.61 -13.07
CA PRO A 16 -16.42 -2.21 -13.05
C PRO A 16 -16.91 -1.85 -11.64
N ASP A 17 -16.36 -0.80 -11.05
CA ASP A 17 -16.73 -0.27 -9.71
C ASP A 17 -16.64 -1.24 -8.52
N ILE A 18 -16.11 -2.45 -8.71
CA ILE A 18 -15.90 -3.43 -7.63
C ILE A 18 -14.42 -3.43 -7.24
N TRP A 19 -14.15 -2.84 -6.08
CA TRP A 19 -12.83 -2.77 -5.45
C TRP A 19 -12.87 -3.39 -4.06
N ALA A 20 -11.93 -4.27 -3.77
CA ALA A 20 -11.81 -4.91 -2.46
C ALA A 20 -10.47 -4.55 -1.80
N PRO A 21 -10.46 -4.18 -0.51
CA PRO A 21 -9.21 -4.09 0.26
C PRO A 21 -8.47 -5.42 0.27
N LEU A 22 -7.15 -5.34 0.10
CA LEU A 22 -6.24 -6.47 0.27
C LEU A 22 -4.96 -5.97 0.95
N GLY A 23 -4.89 -6.17 2.26
CA GLY A 23 -3.84 -5.61 3.12
C GLY A 23 -2.73 -6.59 3.46
N ARG A 24 -2.71 -7.78 2.86
CA ARG A 24 -1.69 -8.80 3.15
C ARG A 24 -0.29 -8.27 2.84
N PRO A 25 0.70 -8.43 3.75
CA PRO A 25 2.06 -7.91 3.56
C PRO A 25 2.69 -8.26 2.22
N GLU A 26 2.50 -9.50 1.75
CA GLU A 26 3.08 -9.98 0.48
C GLU A 26 2.49 -9.23 -0.72
N TYR A 27 1.18 -8.93 -0.66
CA TYR A 27 0.51 -8.19 -1.72
C TYR A 27 0.92 -6.71 -1.72
N LEU A 28 1.04 -6.09 -0.54
CA LEU A 28 1.52 -4.71 -0.42
C LEU A 28 2.95 -4.59 -0.97
N ARG A 29 3.82 -5.56 -0.65
CA ARG A 29 5.18 -5.64 -1.21
C ARG A 29 5.17 -5.80 -2.71
N GLN A 30 4.38 -6.74 -3.24
CA GLN A 30 4.25 -6.93 -4.68
C GLN A 30 3.81 -5.64 -5.39
N CYS A 31 2.89 -4.87 -4.78
CA CYS A 31 2.42 -3.59 -5.31
C CYS A 31 3.55 -2.57 -5.44
N VAL A 32 4.40 -2.45 -4.42
CA VAL A 32 5.56 -1.52 -4.42
C VAL A 32 6.57 -1.94 -5.47
N LEU A 33 6.98 -3.21 -5.50
CA LEU A 33 7.97 -3.71 -6.46
C LEU A 33 7.48 -3.56 -7.91
N THR A 34 6.21 -3.89 -8.17
CA THR A 34 5.60 -3.70 -9.49
C THR A 34 5.58 -2.22 -9.89
N SER A 35 5.35 -1.33 -8.91
CA SER A 35 5.31 0.11 -9.15
C SER A 35 6.68 0.67 -9.49
N LEU A 36 7.74 0.26 -8.78
CA LEU A 36 9.13 0.61 -9.09
C LEU A 36 9.48 0.24 -10.53
N THR A 37 9.18 -1.00 -10.94
CA THR A 37 9.41 -1.46 -12.32
C THR A 37 8.63 -0.64 -13.34
N ARG A 38 7.35 -0.34 -13.09
CA ARG A 38 6.50 0.41 -14.03
C ARG A 38 6.91 1.87 -14.17
N LEU A 39 7.40 2.47 -13.08
CA LEU A 39 7.85 3.86 -13.06
C LEU A 39 9.29 4.02 -13.53
N GLY A 40 10.08 2.94 -13.56
CA GLY A 40 11.50 2.99 -13.91
C GLY A 40 12.33 3.73 -12.86
N VAL A 41 11.96 3.62 -11.58
CA VAL A 41 12.64 4.29 -10.46
C VAL A 41 13.07 3.27 -9.42
N GLU A 42 14.13 3.59 -8.68
CA GLU A 42 14.64 2.75 -7.59
C GLU A 42 13.95 3.04 -6.26
N GLN A 43 13.33 4.22 -6.11
CA GLN A 43 12.60 4.64 -4.92
C GLN A 43 11.35 5.43 -5.31
N ILE A 44 10.23 5.19 -4.61
CA ILE A 44 9.00 5.99 -4.74
C ILE A 44 9.00 7.09 -3.68
N ASP A 45 8.87 8.35 -4.11
CA ASP A 45 8.85 9.49 -3.19
C ASP A 45 7.69 9.43 -2.18
N LEU A 46 6.48 9.14 -2.64
CA LEU A 46 5.29 8.98 -1.81
C LEU A 46 4.51 7.75 -2.27
N TRP A 47 4.34 6.79 -1.37
CA TRP A 47 3.48 5.64 -1.57
C TRP A 47 2.37 5.63 -0.52
N GLN A 48 1.12 5.46 -0.95
CA GLN A 48 -0.04 5.50 -0.05
C GLN A 48 -0.73 4.14 0.06
N LEU A 49 -0.97 3.71 1.30
CA LEU A 49 -1.90 2.63 1.58
C LEU A 49 -3.32 3.18 1.40
N HIS A 50 -4.04 2.67 0.40
CA HIS A 50 -5.29 3.28 -0.01
C HIS A 50 -6.47 2.93 0.91
N ARG A 51 -6.48 1.74 1.50
CA ARG A 51 -7.44 1.31 2.52
C ARG A 51 -6.74 0.33 3.45
N VAL A 52 -7.15 0.32 4.71
CA VAL A 52 -6.75 -0.75 5.64
C VAL A 52 -7.71 -1.92 5.47
N ASP A 53 -7.16 -3.10 5.25
CA ASP A 53 -7.95 -4.33 5.13
C ASP A 53 -8.44 -4.77 6.51
N PRO A 54 -9.76 -4.88 6.76
CA PRO A 54 -10.27 -5.30 8.06
C PRO A 54 -9.96 -6.77 8.38
N LYS A 55 -9.52 -7.58 7.40
CA LYS A 55 -9.21 -9.00 7.56
C LYS A 55 -7.75 -9.26 7.96
N VAL A 56 -6.91 -8.23 7.95
CA VAL A 56 -5.49 -8.32 8.31
C VAL A 56 -5.27 -7.36 9.50
N PRO A 57 -4.62 -7.80 10.60
CA PRO A 57 -4.29 -6.91 11.70
C PRO A 57 -3.65 -5.61 11.20
N ARG A 58 -4.16 -4.47 11.66
CA ARG A 58 -3.71 -3.14 11.22
C ARG A 58 -2.19 -3.01 11.28
N ASP A 59 -1.62 -3.41 12.41
CA ASP A 59 -0.19 -3.26 12.69
C ASP A 59 0.66 -4.10 11.73
N GLU A 60 0.17 -5.27 11.30
CA GLU A 60 0.85 -6.10 10.29
C GLU A 60 0.95 -5.40 8.93
N GLN A 61 -0.09 -4.66 8.52
CA GLN A 61 -0.09 -3.87 7.29
C GLN A 61 0.87 -2.69 7.40
N PHE A 62 0.86 -2.01 8.56
CA PHE A 62 1.71 -0.85 8.82
C PHE A 62 3.18 -1.24 8.91
N ASP A 63 3.49 -2.35 9.58
CA ASP A 63 4.84 -2.89 9.69
C ASP A 63 5.40 -3.30 8.32
N ALA A 64 4.56 -3.87 7.45
CA ALA A 64 4.97 -4.21 6.08
C ALA A 64 5.34 -2.95 5.28
N VAL A 65 4.53 -1.89 5.38
CA VAL A 65 4.80 -0.62 4.70
C VAL A 65 6.02 0.09 5.29
N ALA A 66 6.15 0.08 6.63
CA ALA A 66 7.31 0.63 7.32
C ALA A 66 8.60 -0.14 7.00
N ALA A 67 8.55 -1.45 6.82
CA ALA A 67 9.68 -2.25 6.36
C ALA A 67 10.15 -1.80 4.98
N MET A 68 9.23 -1.62 4.03
CA MET A 68 9.57 -1.13 2.69
C MET A 68 10.12 0.30 2.68
N GLN A 69 9.68 1.14 3.63
CA GLN A 69 10.29 2.45 3.85
C GLN A 69 11.72 2.32 4.37
N ARG A 70 11.96 1.47 5.39
CA ARG A 70 13.30 1.20 5.94
C ARG A 70 14.25 0.59 4.91
N GLU A 71 13.75 -0.24 4.01
CA GLU A 71 14.50 -0.81 2.89
C GLU A 71 14.87 0.23 1.81
N GLY A 72 14.32 1.45 1.86
CA GLY A 72 14.58 2.50 0.89
C GLY A 72 13.74 2.41 -0.39
N LEU A 73 12.77 1.50 -0.47
CA LEU A 73 11.87 1.37 -1.62
C LEU A 73 10.85 2.52 -1.69
N ILE A 74 10.50 3.06 -0.52
CA ILE A 74 9.57 4.19 -0.34
C ILE A 74 10.25 5.25 0.50
N ARG A 75 10.18 6.51 0.10
CA ARG A 75 10.71 7.64 0.88
C ARG A 75 9.69 8.10 1.94
N HIS A 76 8.46 8.38 1.51
CA HIS A 76 7.36 8.80 2.38
C HIS A 76 6.15 7.86 2.25
N VAL A 77 5.53 7.57 3.39
CA VAL A 77 4.32 6.75 3.49
C VAL A 77 3.14 7.65 3.79
N GLY A 78 2.03 7.44 3.10
CA GLY A 78 0.74 8.07 3.42
C GLY A 78 -0.37 7.05 3.65
N LEU A 79 -1.41 7.48 4.35
CA LEU A 79 -2.66 6.75 4.53
C LEU A 79 -3.78 7.51 3.83
N SER A 80 -4.73 6.79 3.24
CA SER A 80 -5.90 7.38 2.60
C SER A 80 -7.17 6.72 3.14
N GLU A 81 -8.18 7.53 3.46
CA GLU A 81 -9.49 7.08 3.99
C GLU A 81 -9.36 6.06 5.15
N VAL A 82 -8.55 6.42 6.14
CA VAL A 82 -8.44 5.67 7.40
C VAL A 82 -9.19 6.39 8.53
N PRO A 83 -9.70 5.66 9.54
CA PRO A 83 -10.25 6.28 10.74
C PRO A 83 -9.23 7.20 11.43
N VAL A 84 -9.72 8.24 12.11
CA VAL A 84 -8.85 9.19 12.84
C VAL A 84 -7.96 8.48 13.87
N ASP A 85 -8.48 7.44 14.50
CA ASP A 85 -7.75 6.63 15.49
C ASP A 85 -6.49 5.94 14.92
N PHE A 86 -6.31 5.93 13.59
CA PHE A 86 -5.14 5.35 12.94
C PHE A 86 -4.01 6.36 12.73
N ILE A 87 -4.29 7.65 12.89
CA ILE A 87 -3.33 8.75 12.75
C ILE A 87 -3.16 9.55 14.05
N ALA A 88 -4.04 9.34 15.04
CA ALA A 88 -3.95 9.95 16.35
C ALA A 88 -2.98 9.15 17.24
N HIS A 89 -1.71 9.56 17.22
CA HIS A 89 -0.68 9.20 18.19
C HIS A 89 -0.09 10.47 18.79
#